data_AF-X1HE92-F1
#
_entry.id   AF-X1HE92-F1
#
_cell.length_a   1.000
_cell.length_b   1.000
_cell.length_c   1.000
_cell.angle_alpha   90.00
_cell.angle_beta   90.00
_cell.angle_gamma   90.00
#
_symmetry.space_group_name_H-M   'P 1'
#
loop_
_entity.id
_entity.type
_entity.pdbx_description
1 polymer ?
#
loop_
_entity_poly.entity_id
_entity_poly.type
_entity_poly.pdbx_seq_one_letter_code
_entity_poly.pdbx_strand_id
1 'polypeptide(L)'
;MNAKLWITIGVVLAVAGAAVAQVKGAGEKEGVAVTVYNGNYAVVREVRILDIPAGGMVKFTDVASRIDATTVHFKSITDDKAKLLEQNYQYDLVSADKLLRKYIDKPIEVFCPGKSYAGSLLSFDAAQLVLREDAGGIVMVQRPDNVRDIRFKRLAEGLLTRPTLVWKVHTDKPG
;
A
#
# COMPACT_ATOMS: atom_id res chain seq x y z
N MET A 1 9.02 -19.13 15.74
CA MET A 1 8.00 -20.18 15.53
C MET A 1 6.89 -19.47 14.78
N ASN A 2 6.86 -19.61 13.46
CA ASN A 2 6.16 -18.66 12.57
C ASN A 2 4.65 -18.96 12.56
N ALA A 3 3.80 -17.94 12.76
CA ALA A 3 2.35 -18.11 12.70
C ALA A 3 1.84 -18.20 11.25
N LYS A 4 1.13 -19.30 10.93
CA LYS A 4 0.37 -19.44 9.67
C LYS A 4 -1.02 -18.80 9.87
N LEU A 5 -1.55 -18.06 8.87
CA LEU A 5 -2.82 -17.32 8.92
C LEU A 5 -3.78 -17.70 7.77
N TRP A 6 -5.06 -17.94 8.05
CA TRP A 6 -6.11 -18.05 7.02
C TRP A 6 -6.81 -16.69 6.87
N ILE A 7 -6.77 -16.10 5.68
CA ILE A 7 -7.63 -14.95 5.36
C ILE A 7 -8.67 -15.43 4.34
N THR A 8 -9.93 -15.30 4.71
CA THR A 8 -11.03 -15.56 3.77
C THR A 8 -11.58 -14.21 3.35
N ILE A 9 -11.38 -13.82 2.09
CA ILE A 9 -12.01 -12.63 1.52
C ILE A 9 -13.35 -13.11 0.96
N GLY A 10 -14.42 -12.89 1.73
CA GLY A 10 -15.75 -13.41 1.42
C GLY A 10 -16.69 -12.29 1.01
N VAL A 11 -16.96 -12.14 -0.29
CA VAL A 11 -18.15 -11.41 -0.74
C VAL A 11 -19.30 -12.41 -0.77
N VAL A 12 -20.26 -12.24 0.14
CA VAL A 12 -21.55 -12.94 0.08
C VAL A 12 -22.61 -11.93 -0.33
N LEU A 13 -23.11 -12.08 -1.55
CA LEU A 13 -24.52 -11.79 -1.83
C LEU A 13 -25.04 -12.80 -2.85
N ALA A 14 -26.06 -13.54 -2.43
CA ALA A 14 -26.63 -14.65 -3.15
C ALA A 14 -27.63 -14.17 -4.22
N VAL A 15 -27.42 -14.57 -5.48
CA VAL A 15 -28.51 -14.92 -6.40
C VAL A 15 -28.04 -16.10 -7.25
N ALA A 16 -28.95 -17.06 -7.44
CA ALA A 16 -28.71 -18.42 -7.90
C ALA A 16 -28.16 -18.54 -9.34
N GLY A 17 -27.29 -19.54 -9.52
CA GLY A 17 -26.85 -20.07 -10.81
C GLY A 17 -25.39 -19.76 -11.15
N ALA A 18 -24.44 -20.65 -10.82
CA ALA A 18 -23.04 -20.49 -11.22
C ALA A 18 -22.41 -21.81 -11.64
N ALA A 19 -21.88 -21.84 -12.86
CA ALA A 19 -20.88 -22.82 -13.30
C ALA A 19 -19.53 -22.45 -12.66
N VAL A 20 -18.89 -23.41 -11.99
CA VAL A 20 -17.62 -23.19 -11.28
C VAL A 20 -16.46 -23.47 -12.24
N ALA A 21 -15.72 -22.43 -12.63
CA ALA A 21 -14.41 -22.58 -13.27
C ALA A 21 -13.31 -22.34 -12.22
N GLN A 22 -12.51 -23.38 -11.94
CA GLN A 22 -11.33 -23.29 -11.07
C GLN A 22 -10.14 -22.80 -11.90
N VAL A 23 -9.73 -21.53 -11.71
CA VAL A 23 -8.48 -21.02 -12.30
C VAL A 23 -7.37 -21.18 -11.27
N LYS A 24 -6.45 -22.11 -11.51
CA LYS A 24 -5.27 -22.34 -10.68
C LYS A 24 -4.16 -21.38 -11.13
N GLY A 25 -3.98 -20.26 -10.42
CA GLY A 25 -2.90 -19.31 -10.67
C GLY A 25 -1.54 -19.89 -10.25
N ALA A 26 -0.58 -19.89 -11.17
CA ALA A 26 0.80 -20.33 -10.93
C ALA A 26 1.57 -19.26 -10.13
N GLY A 27 1.93 -19.63 -8.90
CA GLY A 27 2.79 -18.87 -8.01
C GLY A 27 2.84 -19.59 -6.67
N GLU A 28 4.04 -19.88 -6.20
CA GLU A 28 4.37 -20.64 -5.00
C GLU A 28 3.87 -19.94 -3.72
N LYS A 29 2.55 -19.94 -3.51
CA LYS A 29 1.87 -19.49 -2.29
C LYS A 29 1.01 -20.67 -1.82
N GLU A 30 1.30 -21.25 -0.66
CA GLU A 30 0.49 -22.32 -0.06
C GLU A 30 -0.96 -21.84 0.09
N GLY A 31 -1.84 -22.22 -0.83
CA GLY A 31 -3.30 -22.09 -0.71
C GLY A 31 -3.92 -20.75 -1.11
N VAL A 32 -3.93 -20.43 -2.41
CA VAL A 32 -4.86 -19.44 -2.99
C VAL A 32 -5.99 -20.17 -3.73
N ALA A 33 -7.24 -19.90 -3.37
CA ALA A 33 -8.42 -20.40 -4.06
C ALA A 33 -9.28 -19.23 -4.52
N VAL A 34 -9.72 -19.26 -5.78
CA VAL A 34 -10.53 -18.20 -6.39
C VAL A 34 -11.80 -18.79 -6.96
N THR A 35 -12.94 -18.19 -6.64
CA THR A 35 -14.25 -18.49 -7.25
C THR A 35 -14.75 -17.25 -7.96
N VAL A 36 -14.94 -17.32 -9.27
CA VAL A 36 -15.38 -16.20 -10.10
C VAL A 36 -16.88 -16.30 -10.36
N TYR A 37 -17.58 -15.18 -10.23
CA TYR A 37 -19.02 -15.07 -10.51
C TYR A 37 -19.26 -14.18 -11.73
N ASN A 38 -20.39 -14.39 -12.41
CA ASN A 38 -20.74 -13.71 -13.65
C ASN A 38 -21.23 -12.25 -13.47
N GLY A 39 -20.62 -11.49 -12.56
CA GLY A 39 -20.99 -10.11 -12.24
C GLY A 39 -19.79 -9.19 -11.99
N ASN A 40 -18.61 -9.53 -12.53
CA ASN A 40 -17.34 -8.83 -12.28
C ASN A 40 -16.86 -8.86 -10.82
N TYR A 41 -17.28 -9.86 -10.04
CA TYR A 41 -16.78 -10.11 -8.68
C TYR A 41 -16.25 -11.54 -8.54
N ALA A 42 -15.30 -11.72 -7.63
CA ALA A 42 -14.72 -13.01 -7.29
C ALA A 42 -14.50 -13.11 -5.79
N VAL A 43 -14.62 -14.31 -5.26
CA VAL A 43 -14.29 -14.65 -3.86
C VAL A 43 -12.90 -15.24 -3.85
N VAL A 44 -12.02 -14.68 -3.01
CA VAL A 44 -10.62 -15.09 -2.90
C VAL A 44 -10.34 -15.59 -1.50
N ARG A 45 -9.80 -16.79 -1.38
CA ARG A 45 -9.31 -17.32 -0.10
C ARG A 45 -7.81 -17.46 -0.19
N GLU A 46 -7.11 -16.83 0.74
CA GLU A 46 -5.65 -16.77 0.73
C GLU A 46 -5.11 -17.06 2.13
N VAL A 47 -4.11 -17.95 2.19
CA VAL A 47 -3.34 -18.24 3.41
C VAL A 47 -1.98 -17.58 3.28
N ARG A 48 -1.57 -16.83 4.30
CA ARG A 48 -0.21 -16.27 4.38
C ARG A 48 0.41 -16.55 5.73
N ILE A 49 1.72 -16.61 5.76
CA ILE A 49 2.50 -16.63 7.00
C ILE A 49 2.87 -15.18 7.30
N LEU A 50 2.52 -14.70 8.49
CA LEU A 50 2.80 -13.34 8.95
C LEU A 50 3.30 -13.43 10.38
N ASP A 51 4.33 -12.65 10.72
CA ASP A 51 4.77 -12.52 12.10
C ASP A 51 3.80 -11.58 12.84
N ILE A 52 3.09 -12.10 13.84
CA ILE A 52 2.08 -11.33 14.58
C ILE A 52 2.63 -10.99 15.98
N PRO A 53 2.75 -9.70 16.34
CA PRO A 53 3.10 -9.31 17.70
C PRO A 53 1.93 -9.57 18.65
N ALA A 54 2.20 -9.79 19.95
CA ALA A 54 1.18 -10.07 20.98
C ALA A 54 0.10 -8.97 21.07
N GLY A 55 0.50 -7.75 20.74
CA GLY A 55 -0.39 -6.65 20.42
C GLY A 55 0.33 -5.68 19.50
N GLY A 56 -0.30 -5.29 18.39
CA GLY A 56 0.33 -4.33 17.49
C GLY A 56 -0.28 -4.27 16.11
N MET A 57 0.43 -3.58 15.22
CA MET A 57 0.04 -3.39 13.83
C MET A 57 0.73 -4.42 12.92
N VAL A 58 -0.05 -5.08 12.08
CA VAL A 58 0.40 -6.00 11.03
C VAL A 58 0.01 -5.40 9.68
N LYS A 59 0.95 -5.40 8.72
CA LYS A 59 0.71 -4.92 7.35
C LYS A 59 0.48 -6.11 6.43
N PHE A 60 -0.74 -6.24 5.92
CA PHE A 60 -1.08 -7.21 4.89
C PHE A 60 -1.02 -6.52 3.51
N THR A 61 0.14 -6.64 2.88
CA THR A 61 0.46 -6.01 1.58
C THR A 61 -0.02 -6.87 0.42
N ASP A 62 0.12 -6.39 -0.82
CA ASP A 62 -0.20 -7.19 -2.04
C ASP A 62 -1.66 -7.67 -2.06
N VAL A 63 -2.59 -6.77 -1.71
CA VAL A 63 -4.04 -7.01 -1.88
C VAL A 63 -4.52 -6.43 -3.20
N ALA A 64 -5.59 -7.01 -3.73
CA ALA A 64 -6.21 -6.53 -4.96
C ALA A 64 -6.62 -5.05 -4.83
N SER A 65 -6.38 -4.25 -5.87
CA SER A 65 -6.74 -2.82 -5.90
C SER A 65 -8.25 -2.58 -5.87
N ARG A 66 -9.05 -3.57 -6.29
CA ARG A 66 -10.52 -3.55 -6.24
C ARG A 66 -11.09 -4.37 -5.09
N ILE A 67 -10.29 -4.67 -4.07
CA ILE A 67 -10.79 -5.37 -2.89
C ILE A 67 -11.85 -4.53 -2.19
N ASP A 68 -12.96 -5.16 -1.82
CA ASP A 68 -13.90 -4.55 -0.89
C ASP A 68 -13.39 -4.81 0.53
N ALA A 69 -12.82 -3.77 1.14
CA ALA A 69 -12.26 -3.86 2.49
C ALA A 69 -13.30 -4.29 3.54
N THR A 70 -14.60 -4.03 3.32
CA THR A 70 -15.65 -4.41 4.28
C THR A 70 -15.92 -5.92 4.33
N THR A 71 -15.40 -6.67 3.35
CA THR A 71 -15.64 -8.12 3.15
C THR A 71 -14.47 -9.01 3.57
N VAL A 72 -13.42 -8.40 4.13
CA VAL A 72 -12.20 -9.11 4.51
C VAL A 72 -12.35 -9.68 5.92
N HIS A 73 -12.20 -11.00 6.05
CA HIS A 73 -12.23 -11.69 7.33
C HIS A 73 -10.86 -12.23 7.72
N PHE A 74 -10.42 -11.85 8.91
CA PHE A 74 -9.22 -12.36 9.56
C PHE A 74 -9.53 -13.62 10.38
N LYS A 75 -8.72 -14.68 10.21
CA LYS A 75 -8.74 -15.86 11.08
C LYS A 75 -7.32 -16.39 11.31
N SER A 76 -6.89 -16.42 12.56
CA SER A 76 -5.61 -17.07 12.91
C SER A 76 -5.72 -18.59 12.89
N ILE A 77 -4.65 -19.27 12.48
CA ILE A 77 -4.54 -20.75 12.50
C ILE A 77 -3.81 -21.22 13.75
N THR A 78 -2.87 -20.41 14.26
CA THR A 78 -2.03 -20.76 15.40
C THR A 78 -2.64 -20.34 16.73
N ASP A 79 -3.59 -19.39 16.72
CA ASP A 79 -4.27 -18.91 17.91
C ASP A 79 -5.75 -18.56 17.63
N ASP A 80 -6.66 -19.45 18.00
CA ASP A 80 -8.11 -19.23 17.89
C ASP A 80 -8.62 -18.04 18.72
N LYS A 81 -7.83 -17.55 19.69
CA LYS A 81 -8.16 -16.36 20.50
C LYS A 81 -7.70 -15.05 19.87
N ALA A 82 -6.93 -15.09 18.79
CA ALA A 82 -6.45 -13.88 18.14
C ALA A 82 -7.63 -13.05 17.60
N LYS A 83 -7.66 -11.76 17.94
CA LYS A 83 -8.73 -10.83 17.55
C LYS A 83 -8.18 -9.72 16.68
N LEU A 84 -8.90 -9.46 15.59
CA LEU A 84 -8.73 -8.25 14.80
C LEU A 84 -9.46 -7.11 15.51
N LEU A 85 -8.71 -6.13 16.01
CA LEU A 85 -9.26 -4.96 16.70
C LEU A 85 -9.62 -3.84 15.73
N GLU A 86 -8.75 -3.59 14.75
CA GLU A 86 -8.94 -2.54 13.75
C GLU A 86 -8.46 -3.02 12.38
N GLN A 87 -9.16 -2.59 11.33
CA GLN A 87 -8.75 -2.77 9.94
C GLN A 87 -8.84 -1.45 9.20
N ASN A 88 -7.72 -1.06 8.60
CA ASN A 88 -7.63 0.13 7.78
C ASN A 88 -7.13 -0.23 6.38
N TYR A 89 -7.93 0.07 5.36
CA TYR A 89 -7.52 -0.08 3.98
C TYR A 89 -6.77 1.16 3.51
N GLN A 90 -5.46 1.02 3.33
CA GLN A 90 -4.63 2.09 2.81
C GLN A 90 -4.45 1.91 1.30
N TYR A 91 -5.26 2.67 0.57
CA TYR A 91 -5.18 2.81 -0.90
C TYR A 91 -4.43 4.08 -1.31
N ASP A 92 -3.56 4.61 -0.45
CA ASP A 92 -2.79 5.82 -0.75
C ASP A 92 -1.55 5.49 -1.59
N LEU A 93 -1.79 4.98 -2.81
CA LEU A 93 -0.72 4.62 -3.74
C LEU A 93 0.16 5.84 -4.05
N VAL A 94 1.47 5.62 -4.12
CA VAL A 94 2.46 6.66 -4.44
C VAL A 94 2.07 7.35 -5.75
N SER A 95 1.97 8.68 -5.70
CA SER A 95 1.97 9.57 -6.87
C SER A 95 3.11 10.57 -6.73
N ALA A 96 3.55 11.16 -7.84
CA ALA A 96 4.61 12.17 -7.83
C ALA A 96 4.27 13.32 -6.85
N ASP A 97 3.03 13.79 -6.86
CA ASP A 97 2.59 14.88 -5.99
C ASP A 97 2.50 14.48 -4.51
N LYS A 98 2.11 13.24 -4.19
CA LYS A 98 2.17 12.74 -2.80
C LYS A 98 3.60 12.62 -2.30
N LEU A 99 4.50 12.17 -3.17
CA LEU A 99 5.92 12.10 -2.84
C LEU A 99 6.47 13.51 -2.56
N LEU A 100 6.21 14.48 -3.45
CA LEU A 100 6.57 15.88 -3.23
C LEU A 100 5.98 16.44 -1.94
N ARG A 101 4.72 16.12 -1.62
CA ARG A 101 4.08 16.53 -0.36
C ARG A 101 4.75 15.97 0.88
N LYS A 102 5.28 14.75 0.84
CA LYS A 102 6.09 14.17 1.93
C LYS A 102 7.49 14.79 2.03
N TYR A 103 7.90 15.53 1.00
CA TYR A 103 9.19 16.17 0.85
C TYR A 103 9.19 17.68 1.13
N ILE A 104 8.06 18.25 1.57
CA ILE A 104 8.04 19.60 2.13
C ILE A 104 9.02 19.67 3.32
N ASP A 105 9.80 20.75 3.35
CA ASP A 105 10.90 21.04 4.27
C ASP A 105 12.07 20.04 4.21
N LYS A 106 12.16 19.22 3.15
CA LYS A 106 13.23 18.22 2.96
C LYS A 106 14.05 18.51 1.71
N PRO A 107 15.33 18.09 1.70
CA PRO A 107 16.21 18.31 0.56
C PRO A 107 15.77 17.49 -0.66
N ILE A 108 15.70 18.15 -1.81
CA ILE A 108 15.48 17.55 -3.12
C ILE A 108 16.47 18.13 -4.14
N GLU A 109 16.70 17.37 -5.22
CA GLU A 109 17.49 17.82 -6.37
C GLU A 109 16.59 17.83 -7.60
N VAL A 110 16.55 18.97 -8.31
CA VAL A 110 15.73 19.17 -9.50
C VAL A 110 16.66 19.38 -10.69
N PHE A 111 16.50 18.57 -11.73
CA PHE A 111 17.32 18.62 -12.93
C PHE A 111 16.53 19.22 -14.09
N CYS A 112 17.07 20.27 -14.68
CA CYS A 112 16.57 20.99 -15.84
C CYS A 112 17.59 20.93 -16.99
N PRO A 113 17.20 21.28 -18.24
CA PRO A 113 18.16 21.42 -19.34
C PRO A 113 19.28 22.40 -18.99
N GLY A 114 20.51 21.90 -18.84
CA GLY A 114 21.70 22.73 -18.59
C GLY A 114 21.80 23.35 -17.19
N LYS A 115 20.90 23.02 -16.26
CA LYS A 115 20.92 23.55 -14.89
C LYS A 115 20.32 22.55 -13.90
N SER A 116 20.88 22.50 -12.69
CA SER A 116 20.32 21.75 -11.57
C SER A 116 20.11 22.67 -10.38
N TYR A 117 19.08 22.38 -9.60
CA TYR A 117 18.77 23.08 -8.35
C TYR A 117 18.79 22.07 -7.21
N ALA A 118 19.43 22.45 -6.10
CA ALA A 118 19.45 21.65 -4.88
C ALA A 118 19.01 22.53 -3.71
N GLY A 119 18.16 22.01 -2.84
CA GLY A 119 17.64 22.75 -1.72
C GLY A 119 16.47 22.07 -1.04
N SER A 120 15.89 22.72 -0.04
CA SER A 120 14.70 22.24 0.66
C SER A 120 13.43 22.63 -0.10
N LEU A 121 12.54 21.68 -0.38
CA LEU A 121 11.24 21.98 -1.02
C LEU A 121 10.32 22.71 -0.03
N LEU A 122 9.93 23.94 -0.33
CA LEU A 122 9.00 24.72 0.50
C LEU A 122 7.54 24.48 0.10
N SER A 123 7.27 24.43 -1.21
CA SER A 123 5.95 24.19 -1.76
C SER A 123 6.02 23.71 -3.21
N PHE A 124 4.91 23.17 -3.71
CA PHE A 124 4.76 22.81 -5.11
C PHE A 124 3.31 22.93 -5.55
N ASP A 125 3.10 23.19 -6.83
CA ASP A 125 1.83 23.08 -7.52
C ASP A 125 2.05 22.52 -8.93
N ALA A 126 1.02 22.50 -9.78
CA ALA A 126 1.13 21.96 -11.14
C ALA A 126 2.16 22.71 -12.02
N ALA A 127 2.40 23.99 -11.75
CA ALA A 127 3.26 24.84 -12.55
C ALA A 127 4.69 24.95 -11.98
N GLN A 128 4.88 24.90 -10.66
CA GLN A 128 6.12 25.34 -10.04
C GLN A 128 6.54 24.50 -8.83
N LEU A 129 7.86 24.43 -8.61
CA LEU A 129 8.50 23.99 -7.37
C LEU A 129 9.17 25.19 -6.70
N VAL A 130 8.91 25.42 -5.42
CA VAL A 130 9.59 26.46 -4.65
C VAL A 130 10.63 25.81 -3.75
N LEU A 131 11.90 26.14 -3.97
CA LEU A 131 13.04 25.60 -3.25
C LEU A 131 13.69 26.71 -2.42
N ARG A 132 14.12 26.37 -1.21
CA ARG A 132 15.10 27.15 -0.45
C ARG A 132 16.48 26.56 -0.69
N GLU A 133 17.36 27.33 -1.31
CA GLU A 133 18.76 26.98 -1.54
C GLU A 133 19.55 27.01 -0.23
N ASP A 134 20.63 26.24 -0.14
CA ASP A 134 21.47 26.18 1.06
C ASP A 134 22.11 27.54 1.41
N ALA A 135 22.29 28.41 0.42
CA ALA A 135 22.77 29.79 0.59
C ALA A 135 21.70 30.74 1.17
N GLY A 136 20.49 30.26 1.46
CA GLY A 136 19.38 31.04 1.99
C GLY A 136 18.49 31.71 0.93
N GLY A 137 18.83 31.57 -0.36
CA GLY A 137 18.01 32.04 -1.48
C GLY A 137 16.74 31.23 -1.65
N ILE A 138 15.72 31.83 -2.28
CA ILE A 138 14.50 31.14 -2.73
C ILE A 138 14.52 31.10 -4.25
N VAL A 139 14.30 29.92 -4.81
CA VAL A 139 14.21 29.73 -6.26
C VAL A 139 12.91 29.02 -6.63
N MET A 140 12.24 29.56 -7.65
CA MET A 140 11.04 28.96 -8.23
C MET A 140 11.42 28.30 -9.55
N VAL A 141 11.19 26.99 -9.65
CA VAL A 141 11.50 26.19 -10.83
C VAL A 141 10.21 25.82 -11.55
N GLN A 142 10.06 26.21 -12.82
CA GLN A 142 8.91 25.81 -13.63
C GLN A 142 8.94 24.29 -13.85
N ARG A 143 7.82 23.60 -13.60
CA ARG A 143 7.67 22.14 -13.78
C ARG A 143 7.40 21.74 -15.23
N PRO A 144 6.37 22.28 -15.92
CA PRO A 144 6.04 21.86 -17.27
C PRO A 144 7.21 22.13 -18.23
N ASP A 145 7.55 21.15 -19.06
CA ASP A 145 8.56 21.21 -20.13
C ASP A 145 10.01 21.55 -19.71
N ASN A 146 10.23 21.89 -18.44
CA ASN A 146 11.51 22.35 -17.91
C ASN A 146 12.13 21.40 -16.88
N VAL A 147 11.33 20.68 -16.07
CA VAL A 147 11.87 19.67 -15.15
C VAL A 147 12.00 18.33 -15.88
N ARG A 148 13.22 17.80 -15.96
CA ARG A 148 13.49 16.46 -16.49
C ARG A 148 13.34 15.40 -15.41
N ASP A 149 14.01 15.62 -14.28
CA ASP A 149 14.04 14.67 -13.17
C ASP A 149 13.97 15.39 -11.83
N ILE A 150 13.36 14.73 -10.84
CA ILE A 150 13.43 15.11 -9.43
C ILE A 150 14.00 13.94 -8.66
N ARG A 151 15.13 14.16 -7.98
CA ARG A 151 15.79 13.13 -7.17
C ARG A 151 15.63 13.42 -5.69
N PHE A 152 15.37 12.35 -4.96
CA PHE A 152 15.22 12.35 -3.51
C PHE A 152 16.35 11.51 -2.92
N LYS A 153 17.01 12.00 -1.87
CA LYS A 153 18.14 11.27 -1.25
C LYS A 153 17.72 9.94 -0.59
N ARG A 154 16.45 9.81 -0.19
CA ARG A 154 15.90 8.58 0.41
C ARG A 154 14.44 8.36 -0.03
N LEU A 155 13.86 7.20 0.21
CA LEU A 155 12.41 7.04 0.05
C LEU A 155 11.68 7.63 1.27
N ALA A 156 10.64 8.45 1.06
CA ALA A 156 9.84 8.91 2.19
C ALA A 156 9.18 7.71 2.90
N GLU A 157 9.26 7.69 4.23
CA GLU A 157 8.62 6.64 5.04
C GLU A 157 7.08 6.72 4.91
N GLY A 158 6.44 5.56 4.99
CA GLY A 158 4.97 5.47 4.96
C GLY A 158 4.34 5.62 3.58
N LEU A 159 5.13 5.59 2.51
CA LEU A 159 4.61 5.46 1.15
C LEU A 159 4.29 3.99 0.86
N LEU A 160 3.02 3.73 0.57
CA LEU A 160 2.59 2.41 0.11
C LEU A 160 2.64 2.38 -1.41
N THR A 161 3.48 1.50 -1.95
CA THR A 161 3.59 1.28 -3.40
C THR A 161 2.52 0.32 -3.91
N ARG A 162 1.76 -0.29 -3.01
CA ARG A 162 0.75 -1.31 -3.29
C ARG A 162 -0.41 -1.16 -2.31
N PRO A 163 -1.66 -1.51 -2.70
CA PRO A 163 -2.77 -1.56 -1.76
C PRO A 163 -2.40 -2.42 -0.56
N THR A 164 -2.69 -1.93 0.64
CA THR A 164 -2.29 -2.59 1.89
C THR A 164 -3.41 -2.48 2.92
N LEU A 165 -3.74 -3.60 3.56
CA LEU A 165 -4.57 -3.61 4.76
C LEU A 165 -3.65 -3.49 5.98
N VAL A 166 -3.91 -2.51 6.83
CA VAL A 166 -3.23 -2.37 8.12
C VAL A 166 -4.17 -2.87 9.20
N TRP A 167 -3.73 -3.89 9.91
CA TRP A 167 -4.50 -4.57 10.93
C TRP A 167 -3.92 -4.31 12.30
N LYS A 168 -4.77 -3.98 13.26
CA LYS A 168 -4.41 -4.04 14.68
C LYS A 168 -4.89 -5.35 15.23
N VAL A 169 -3.96 -6.21 15.63
CA VAL A 169 -4.27 -7.56 16.11
C VAL A 169 -3.85 -7.67 17.57
N HIS A 170 -4.64 -8.43 18.33
CA HIS A 170 -4.30 -8.86 19.67
C HIS A 170 -4.30 -10.39 19.72
N THR A 171 -3.24 -10.97 20.28
CA THR A 171 -3.07 -12.42 20.42
C THR A 171 -2.30 -12.73 21.70
N ASP A 172 -2.71 -13.81 22.36
CA ASP A 172 -2.01 -14.32 23.56
C ASP A 172 -0.78 -15.17 23.19
N LYS A 173 -0.60 -15.48 21.89
CA LYS A 173 0.49 -16.31 21.35
C LYS A 173 1.20 -15.61 20.19
N PRO A 174 2.12 -14.67 20.49
CA PRO A 174 2.93 -14.02 19.45
C PRO A 174 3.81 -15.01 18.71
N GLY A 175 4.05 -14.73 17.42
CA GLY A 175 4.92 -15.54 16.54
C GLY A 175 4.54 -15.44 15.08
#